data_AF-A0A1I3Y5V1-F1
#
_entry.id   AF-A0A1I3Y5V1-F1
#
_cell.length_a   1.000
_cell.length_b   1.000
_cell.length_c   1.000
_cell.angle_alpha   90.00
_cell.angle_beta   90.00
_cell.angle_gamma   90.00
#
_symmetry.space_group_name_H-M   'P 1'
#
loop_
_entity.id
_entity.type
_entity.pdbx_description
1 polymer ?
#
loop_
_entity_poly.entity_id
_entity_poly.type
_entity_poly.pdbx_seq_one_letter_code
_entity_poly.pdbx_strand_id
1 'polypeptide(L)'
;MEIQETKPEKSARAKHIEVIMLVFAVLGVLGLVTMGAKQILDTVTIVNVPVEGEWVASDKAWVVNFRPDKSFLIATGPAQNTPALAGRSEGSEPKPAERAWSDAWAAGEAKYSIDARGTVWVTLKNGRTYTATLTPSYPNQMDLIDSETGSVGLFMRSAPIKASVPLPNKASPPPQ
;
A
#
# COMPACT_ATOMS: atom_id res chain seq x y z
N MET A 1 -11.98 -26.24 89.82
CA MET A 1 -10.86 -25.97 88.88
C MET A 1 -11.46 -25.93 87.50
N GLU A 2 -11.59 -24.75 86.91
CA GLU A 2 -12.22 -24.54 85.60
C GLU A 2 -11.14 -23.99 84.66
N ILE A 3 -10.90 -24.71 83.56
CA ILE A 3 -9.86 -24.39 82.58
C ILE A 3 -10.54 -23.63 81.44
N GLN A 4 -10.23 -22.33 81.32
CA GLN A 4 -10.63 -21.54 80.17
C GLN A 4 -9.70 -21.84 78.98
N GLU A 5 -10.27 -22.35 77.91
CA GLU A 5 -9.61 -22.53 76.63
C GLU A 5 -9.67 -21.21 75.84
N THR A 6 -8.50 -20.59 75.60
CA THR A 6 -8.40 -19.34 74.82
C THR A 6 -8.46 -19.66 73.32
N LYS A 7 -9.51 -19.20 72.66
CA LYS A 7 -9.74 -19.34 71.21
C LYS A 7 -8.70 -18.52 70.43
N PRO A 8 -7.99 -19.09 69.43
CA PRO A 8 -6.89 -18.39 68.78
C PRO A 8 -7.37 -17.36 67.75
N GLU A 9 -6.79 -16.17 67.83
CA GLU A 9 -6.92 -15.04 66.90
C GLU A 9 -6.28 -15.37 65.54
N LYS A 10 -6.95 -16.18 64.72
CA LYS A 10 -6.45 -16.61 63.39
C LYS A 10 -7.11 -15.90 62.20
N SER A 11 -7.98 -14.90 62.44
CA SER A 11 -8.84 -14.34 61.40
C SER A 11 -8.25 -13.15 60.62
N ALA A 12 -7.39 -12.33 61.24
CA ALA A 12 -6.92 -11.09 60.61
C ALA A 12 -5.81 -11.28 59.57
N ARG A 13 -4.91 -12.27 59.77
CA ARG A 13 -3.81 -12.57 58.84
C ARG A 13 -4.27 -13.20 57.54
N ALA A 14 -5.31 -14.03 57.58
CA ALA A 14 -5.86 -14.69 56.39
C ALA A 14 -6.43 -13.66 55.39
N LYS A 15 -7.16 -12.65 55.89
CA LYS A 15 -7.72 -11.57 55.05
C LYS A 15 -6.64 -10.70 54.39
N HIS A 16 -5.54 -10.42 55.09
CA HIS A 16 -4.46 -9.61 54.51
C HIS A 16 -3.74 -10.34 53.36
N ILE A 17 -3.54 -11.66 53.49
CA ILE A 17 -2.90 -12.47 52.44
C ILE A 17 -3.77 -12.51 51.18
N GLU A 18 -5.09 -12.58 51.35
CA GLU A 18 -6.06 -12.57 50.24
C GLU A 18 -6.06 -11.24 49.48
N VAL A 19 -6.06 -10.11 50.19
CA VAL A 19 -5.99 -8.77 49.58
C VAL A 19 -4.66 -8.56 48.83
N ILE A 20 -3.55 -9.02 49.39
CA ILE A 20 -2.23 -8.89 48.76
C ILE A 20 -2.18 -9.68 47.44
N MET A 21 -2.69 -10.91 47.42
CA MET A 21 -2.77 -11.73 46.19
C MET A 21 -3.60 -11.03 45.10
N LEU A 22 -4.73 -10.42 45.47
CA LEU A 22 -5.58 -9.69 44.52
C LEU A 22 -4.85 -8.50 43.89
N VAL A 23 -4.13 -7.72 44.69
CA VAL A 23 -3.37 -6.55 44.20
C VAL A 23 -2.27 -6.98 43.24
N PHE A 24 -1.51 -8.03 43.56
CA PHE A 24 -0.47 -8.54 42.66
C PHE A 24 -1.05 -9.12 41.37
N ALA A 25 -2.20 -9.78 41.41
CA ALA A 25 -2.87 -10.29 40.21
C ALA A 25 -3.28 -9.14 39.28
N VAL A 26 -3.88 -8.07 39.82
CA VAL A 26 -4.27 -6.89 39.03
C VAL A 26 -3.05 -6.19 38.43
N LEU A 27 -1.99 -5.98 39.21
CA LEU A 27 -0.75 -5.37 38.72
C LEU A 27 -0.05 -6.25 37.68
N GLY A 28 -0.07 -7.57 37.85
CA GLY A 28 0.47 -8.52 36.88
C GLY A 28 -0.26 -8.47 35.55
N VAL A 29 -1.59 -8.42 35.56
CA VAL A 29 -2.40 -8.29 34.33
C VAL A 29 -2.14 -6.94 33.65
N LEU A 30 -2.10 -5.83 34.41
CA LEU A 30 -1.78 -4.50 33.86
C LEU A 30 -0.38 -4.47 33.23
N GLY A 31 0.60 -5.07 33.90
CA GLY A 31 1.97 -5.20 33.40
C GLY A 31 2.03 -5.98 32.09
N LEU A 32 1.32 -7.11 32.00
CA LEU A 32 1.29 -7.93 30.79
C LEU A 32 0.67 -7.20 29.60
N VAL A 33 -0.45 -6.50 29.82
CA VAL A 33 -1.14 -5.71 28.77
C VAL A 33 -0.26 -4.57 28.25
N THR A 34 0.40 -3.85 29.16
CA THR A 34 1.28 -2.72 28.78
C THR A 34 2.54 -3.18 28.05
N MET A 35 3.11 -4.34 28.40
CA MET A 35 4.25 -4.92 27.69
C MET A 35 3.88 -5.47 26.30
N GLY A 36 2.73 -6.14 26.19
CA GLY A 36 2.24 -6.66 24.91
C GLY A 36 1.89 -5.55 23.91
N ALA A 37 1.30 -4.45 24.37
CA ALA A 37 0.98 -3.31 23.50
C ALA A 37 2.23 -2.63 22.92
N LYS A 38 3.33 -2.50 23.70
CA LYS A 38 4.56 -1.85 23.24
C LYS A 38 5.29 -2.64 22.15
N GLN A 39 5.28 -3.97 22.21
CA GLN A 39 5.94 -4.80 21.18
C GLN A 39 5.31 -4.66 19.79
N ILE A 40 4.03 -4.30 19.70
CA ILE A 40 3.32 -4.15 18.43
C ILE A 40 3.63 -2.80 17.77
N LEU A 41 3.96 -1.76 18.56
CA LEU A 41 4.21 -0.40 18.06
C LEU A 41 5.60 -0.24 17.43
N ASP A 42 6.63 -0.89 17.97
CA ASP A 42 8.02 -0.71 17.49
C ASP A 42 8.33 -1.46 16.17
N THR A 43 7.41 -2.30 15.68
CA THR A 43 7.62 -3.11 14.45
C THR A 43 6.92 -2.51 13.23
N VAL A 44 6.35 -1.31 13.32
CA VAL A 44 5.72 -0.65 12.16
C VAL A 44 6.72 0.30 11.52
N THR A 45 7.63 -0.24 10.71
CA THR A 45 8.41 0.59 9.78
C THR A 45 7.45 1.15 8.74
N ILE A 46 7.00 2.38 8.95
CA ILE A 46 6.16 3.11 8.00
C ILE A 46 6.99 3.29 6.71
N VAL A 47 6.67 2.51 5.69
CA VAL A 47 7.31 2.60 4.38
C VAL A 47 6.79 3.85 3.68
N ASN A 48 7.56 4.94 3.73
CA ASN A 48 7.22 6.19 3.06
C ASN A 48 7.72 6.19 1.60
N VAL A 49 7.17 5.29 0.78
CA VAL A 49 7.40 5.31 -0.67
C VAL A 49 6.27 6.11 -1.33
N PRO A 50 6.55 7.23 -2.00
CA PRO A 50 5.52 8.07 -2.60
C PRO A 50 4.90 7.35 -3.81
N VAL A 51 3.70 6.82 -3.64
CA VAL A 51 2.92 6.21 -4.74
C VAL A 51 2.44 7.24 -5.75
N GLU A 52 2.32 8.50 -5.31
CA GLU A 52 1.76 9.59 -6.09
C GLU A 52 2.54 9.82 -7.39
N GLY A 53 1.83 10.27 -8.41
CA GLY A 53 2.40 10.56 -9.74
C GLY A 53 2.00 9.54 -10.79
N GLU A 54 2.61 9.71 -11.96
CA GLU A 54 2.31 8.95 -13.16
C GLU A 54 3.19 7.70 -13.25
N TRP A 55 2.56 6.59 -13.62
CA TRP A 55 3.17 5.29 -13.84
C TRP A 55 2.72 4.73 -15.17
N VAL A 56 3.64 4.10 -15.89
CA VAL A 56 3.43 3.59 -17.23
C VAL A 56 3.70 2.09 -17.21
N ALA A 57 2.80 1.31 -17.80
CA ALA A 57 3.02 -0.13 -17.95
C ALA A 57 4.26 -0.38 -18.83
N SER A 58 5.14 -1.29 -18.42
CA SER A 58 6.39 -1.57 -19.14
C SER A 58 6.16 -2.18 -20.51
N ASP A 59 5.08 -2.94 -20.66
CA ASP A 59 4.74 -3.71 -21.84
C ASP A 59 3.60 -3.10 -22.65
N LYS A 60 2.94 -2.05 -22.14
CA LYS A 60 1.66 -1.55 -22.66
C LYS A 60 1.56 -0.03 -22.62
N ALA A 61 0.67 0.49 -23.45
CA ALA A 61 0.37 1.92 -23.56
C ALA A 61 -0.46 2.48 -22.38
N TRP A 62 -0.48 1.78 -21.24
CA TRP A 62 -1.31 2.15 -20.11
C TRP A 62 -0.58 3.11 -19.20
N VAL A 63 -1.23 4.23 -18.90
CA VAL A 63 -0.73 5.25 -18.01
C VAL A 63 -1.71 5.39 -16.86
N VAL A 64 -1.18 5.37 -15.64
CA VAL A 64 -1.95 5.44 -14.41
C VAL A 64 -1.40 6.56 -13.55
N ASN A 65 -2.27 7.41 -13.02
CA ASN A 65 -1.86 8.57 -12.25
C ASN A 65 -2.50 8.52 -10.86
N PHE A 66 -1.68 8.32 -9.84
CA PHE A 66 -2.08 8.35 -8.44
C PHE A 66 -2.05 9.78 -7.94
N ARG A 67 -3.22 10.31 -7.57
CA ARG A 67 -3.34 11.68 -7.09
C ARG A 67 -3.36 11.74 -5.56
N PRO A 68 -2.88 12.83 -4.94
CA PRO A 68 -2.88 12.99 -3.48
C PRO A 68 -4.28 12.92 -2.83
N ASP A 69 -5.34 13.16 -3.60
CA ASP A 69 -6.74 13.08 -3.16
C ASP A 69 -7.27 11.63 -3.11
N LYS A 70 -6.40 10.62 -3.27
CA LYS A 70 -6.72 9.19 -3.35
C LYS A 70 -7.56 8.79 -4.55
N SER A 71 -7.71 9.69 -5.52
CA SER A 71 -8.27 9.36 -6.82
C SER A 71 -7.21 8.78 -7.73
N PHE A 72 -7.66 7.95 -8.66
CA PHE A 72 -6.82 7.23 -9.59
C PHE A 72 -7.37 7.45 -11.00
N LEU A 73 -6.56 8.04 -11.86
CA LEU A 73 -6.89 8.20 -13.26
C LEU A 73 -6.19 7.14 -14.09
N ILE A 74 -6.97 6.59 -15.00
CA ILE A 74 -6.53 5.62 -15.99
C ILE A 74 -6.60 6.31 -17.34
N ALA A 75 -5.46 6.40 -18.02
CA ALA A 75 -5.41 6.82 -19.40
C ALA A 75 -4.86 5.67 -20.25
N THR A 76 -5.67 5.23 -21.21
CA THR A 76 -5.22 4.44 -22.35
C THR A 76 -4.73 5.43 -23.43
N GLY A 77 -3.56 6.03 -23.22
CA GLY A 77 -2.93 6.89 -24.21
C GLY A 77 -2.25 6.07 -25.31
N PRO A 78 -1.99 6.60 -26.52
CA PRO A 78 -1.01 5.99 -27.41
C PRO A 78 0.34 5.99 -26.69
N ALA A 79 1.03 4.84 -26.65
CA ALA A 79 2.34 4.68 -26.00
C ALA A 79 3.34 5.68 -26.61
N GLN A 80 3.45 6.88 -26.06
CA GLN A 80 4.17 7.95 -26.74
C GLN A 80 5.69 7.88 -26.57
N ASN A 81 6.22 6.81 -25.95
CA ASN A 81 7.66 6.61 -25.74
C ASN A 81 8.16 5.19 -26.03
N THR A 82 7.47 4.41 -26.86
CA THR A 82 8.08 3.20 -27.45
C THR A 82 8.56 3.56 -28.85
N PRO A 83 9.87 3.46 -29.18
CA PRO A 83 10.31 3.54 -30.57
C PRO A 83 9.50 2.52 -31.36
N ALA A 84 8.78 3.01 -32.37
CA ALA A 84 7.88 2.23 -33.18
C ALA A 84 8.59 0.99 -33.75
N LEU A 85 8.30 -0.17 -33.18
CA LEU A 85 8.24 -1.40 -33.96
C LEU A 85 6.94 -1.32 -34.76
N ALA A 86 6.99 -0.52 -35.83
CA ALA A 86 6.03 -0.56 -36.92
C ALA A 86 6.16 -1.94 -37.58
N GLY A 87 5.37 -2.89 -37.09
CA GLY A 87 5.37 -4.26 -37.60
C GLY A 87 4.81 -5.25 -36.61
N ARG A 88 3.52 -5.16 -36.24
CA ARG A 88 2.85 -6.33 -35.68
C ARG A 88 1.37 -6.40 -36.03
N SER A 89 1.09 -7.41 -36.84
CA SER A 89 -0.16 -7.94 -37.38
C SER A 89 -1.45 -7.61 -36.63
N GLU A 90 -2.38 -7.02 -37.39
CA GLU A 90 -3.82 -7.25 -37.23
C GLU A 90 -4.08 -8.78 -37.23
N GLY A 91 -4.75 -9.30 -36.20
CA GLY A 91 -5.27 -10.68 -36.21
C GLY A 91 -4.84 -11.61 -35.09
N SER A 92 -4.22 -11.13 -34.00
CA SER A 92 -4.04 -11.95 -32.78
C SER A 92 -5.08 -11.52 -31.73
N GLU A 93 -6.02 -12.39 -31.44
CA GLU A 93 -6.99 -12.18 -30.36
C GLU A 93 -6.25 -11.96 -29.04
N PRO A 94 -6.57 -10.91 -28.25
CA PRO A 94 -5.87 -10.63 -27.01
C PRO A 94 -6.03 -11.82 -26.05
N LYS A 95 -4.93 -12.21 -25.41
CA LYS A 95 -4.92 -13.31 -24.44
C LYS A 95 -5.96 -13.02 -23.35
N PRO A 96 -6.66 -14.01 -22.76
CA PRO A 96 -7.76 -13.77 -21.82
C PRO A 96 -7.41 -12.82 -20.67
N ALA A 97 -6.18 -12.93 -20.14
CA ALA A 97 -5.68 -11.99 -19.13
C ALA A 97 -5.65 -10.56 -19.68
N GLU A 98 -5.06 -10.34 -20.85
CA GLU A 98 -4.95 -9.02 -21.47
C GLU A 98 -6.30 -8.35 -21.75
N ARG A 99 -7.32 -9.13 -22.14
CA ARG A 99 -8.70 -8.66 -22.28
C ARG A 99 -9.29 -8.22 -20.94
N ALA A 100 -9.08 -9.02 -19.89
CA ALA A 100 -9.54 -8.72 -18.53
C ALA A 100 -8.92 -7.43 -17.95
N TRP A 101 -7.68 -7.11 -18.32
CA TRP A 101 -7.09 -5.81 -18.01
C TRP A 101 -7.68 -4.70 -18.90
N SER A 102 -7.80 -4.86 -20.22
CA SER A 102 -8.38 -3.79 -21.06
C SER A 102 -9.81 -3.38 -20.62
N ASP A 103 -10.67 -4.36 -20.34
CA ASP A 103 -12.07 -4.12 -19.97
C ASP A 103 -12.20 -3.48 -18.58
N ALA A 104 -11.36 -3.92 -17.64
CA ALA A 104 -11.40 -3.39 -16.29
C ALA A 104 -10.94 -1.93 -16.23
N TRP A 105 -9.93 -1.60 -17.05
CA TRP A 105 -9.29 -0.28 -17.06
C TRP A 105 -10.08 0.75 -17.88
N ALA A 106 -10.93 0.32 -18.81
CA ALA A 106 -11.89 1.16 -19.52
C ALA A 106 -12.97 1.79 -18.61
N ALA A 107 -13.11 1.35 -17.36
CA ALA A 107 -14.09 1.89 -16.41
C ALA A 107 -13.77 3.33 -15.92
N GLY A 108 -12.62 3.90 -16.31
CA GLY A 108 -12.33 5.34 -16.32
C GLY A 108 -11.95 5.97 -14.98
N GLU A 109 -12.36 5.40 -13.85
CA GLU A 109 -12.01 5.90 -12.52
C GLU A 109 -11.83 4.76 -11.52
N ALA A 110 -10.86 4.93 -10.61
CA ALA A 110 -10.66 4.04 -9.47
C ALA A 110 -10.37 4.83 -8.19
N LYS A 111 -10.41 4.12 -7.07
CA LYS A 111 -9.91 4.61 -5.78
C LYS A 111 -8.73 3.77 -5.36
N TYR A 112 -7.81 4.36 -4.60
CA TYR A 112 -6.74 3.59 -4.00
C TYR A 112 -6.58 3.86 -2.51
N SER A 113 -6.01 2.89 -1.82
CA SER A 113 -5.60 2.99 -0.40
C SER A 113 -4.24 2.36 -0.20
N ILE A 114 -3.48 2.86 0.76
CA ILE A 114 -2.17 2.30 1.13
C ILE A 114 -2.23 1.92 2.61
N ASP A 115 -1.74 0.73 2.95
CA ASP A 115 -1.60 0.31 4.34
C ASP A 115 -0.25 0.75 4.95
N ALA A 116 -0.06 0.53 6.25
CA ALA A 116 1.17 0.89 6.94
C ALA A 116 2.42 0.10 6.46
N ARG A 117 2.23 -0.97 5.69
CA ARG A 117 3.30 -1.83 5.15
C ARG A 117 3.70 -1.44 3.73
N GLY A 118 3.05 -0.42 3.16
CA GLY A 118 3.28 0.00 1.77
C GLY A 118 2.53 -0.85 0.73
N THR A 119 1.52 -1.61 1.14
CA THR A 119 0.64 -2.32 0.21
C THR A 119 -0.39 -1.33 -0.35
N VAL A 120 -0.36 -1.13 -1.66
CA VAL A 120 -1.32 -0.35 -2.42
C VAL A 120 -2.46 -1.27 -2.84
N TRP A 121 -3.69 -0.84 -2.56
CA TRP A 121 -4.92 -1.47 -3.02
C TRP A 121 -5.61 -0.51 -3.96
N VAL A 122 -5.93 -0.95 -5.17
CA VAL A 122 -6.65 -0.17 -6.18
C VAL A 122 -7.98 -0.87 -6.45
N THR A 123 -9.09 -0.18 -6.22
CA THR A 123 -10.44 -0.69 -6.49
C THR A 123 -11.05 0.10 -7.64
N LEU A 124 -11.27 -0.60 -8.76
CA LEU A 124 -11.90 -0.05 -9.94
C LEU A 124 -13.43 0.02 -9.77
N LYS A 125 -14.10 0.87 -10.57
CA LYS A 125 -15.57 1.01 -10.55
C LYS A 125 -16.34 -0.29 -10.78
N ASN A 126 -15.78 -1.24 -11.52
CA ASN A 126 -16.39 -2.55 -11.76
C ASN A 126 -16.24 -3.54 -10.59
N GLY A 127 -15.65 -3.11 -9.47
CA GLY A 127 -15.42 -3.94 -8.28
C GLY A 127 -14.11 -4.74 -8.30
N ARG A 128 -13.40 -4.76 -9.44
CA ARG A 128 -12.10 -5.44 -9.52
C ARG A 128 -11.07 -4.73 -8.66
N THR A 129 -10.31 -5.53 -7.93
CA THR A 129 -9.30 -5.05 -7.00
C THR A 129 -7.92 -5.51 -7.41
N TYR A 130 -6.98 -4.59 -7.39
CA TYR A 130 -5.59 -4.82 -7.70
C TYR A 130 -4.72 -4.46 -6.51
N THR A 131 -3.63 -5.20 -6.31
CA THR A 131 -2.72 -5.01 -5.19
C THR A 131 -1.29 -4.85 -5.66
N ALA A 132 -0.52 -3.99 -5.01
CA ALA A 132 0.92 -3.89 -5.25
C ALA A 132 1.65 -3.66 -3.94
N THR A 133 2.83 -4.24 -3.77
CA THR A 133 3.68 -3.98 -2.61
C THR A 133 4.79 -3.04 -3.02
N LEU A 134 4.80 -1.83 -2.45
CA LEU A 134 5.89 -0.88 -2.68
C LEU A 134 7.11 -1.29 -1.88
N THR A 135 8.24 -1.44 -2.56
CA THR A 135 9.51 -1.80 -1.91
C THR A 135 10.51 -0.65 -2.01
N PRO A 136 11.23 -0.31 -0.92
CA PRO A 136 12.27 0.72 -0.96
C PRO A 136 13.41 0.42 -1.94
N SER A 137 13.65 -0.86 -2.24
CA SER A 137 14.67 -1.30 -3.19
C SER A 137 14.33 -0.95 -4.64
N TYR A 138 13.04 -0.84 -4.97
CA TYR A 138 12.56 -0.56 -6.32
C TYR A 138 11.49 0.55 -6.29
N PRO A 139 11.85 1.78 -5.90
CA PRO A 139 10.87 2.86 -5.66
C PRO A 139 10.19 3.37 -6.94
N ASN A 140 10.73 3.03 -8.11
CA ASN A 140 10.20 3.41 -9.41
C ASN A 140 9.53 2.24 -10.14
N GLN A 141 9.33 1.10 -9.46
CA GLN A 141 8.68 -0.08 -10.01
C GLN A 141 7.52 -0.47 -9.11
N MET A 142 6.41 -0.85 -9.73
CA MET A 142 5.23 -1.33 -9.04
C MET A 142 4.64 -2.50 -9.81
N ASP A 143 4.57 -3.64 -9.15
CA ASP A 143 3.97 -4.86 -9.71
C ASP A 143 2.53 -4.92 -9.24
N LEU A 144 1.61 -4.51 -10.12
CA LEU A 144 0.19 -4.48 -9.82
C LEU A 144 -0.42 -5.85 -10.13
N ILE A 145 -1.04 -6.47 -9.15
CA ILE A 145 -1.53 -7.86 -9.20
C ILE A 145 -3.05 -7.83 -9.17
N ASP A 146 -3.69 -8.41 -10.17
CA ASP A 146 -5.13 -8.65 -10.19
C ASP A 146 -5.48 -9.66 -9.08
N SER A 147 -6.29 -9.25 -8.10
CA SER A 147 -6.58 -10.08 -6.92
C SER A 147 -7.44 -11.30 -7.23
N GLU A 148 -8.18 -11.28 -8.35
CA GLU A 148 -9.01 -12.42 -8.77
C GLU A 148 -8.20 -13.43 -9.58
N THR A 149 -7.34 -12.95 -10.48
CA THR A 149 -6.64 -13.80 -11.44
C THR A 149 -5.18 -14.09 -11.09
N GLY A 150 -4.58 -13.33 -10.16
CA GLY A 150 -3.15 -13.36 -9.86
C GLY A 150 -2.27 -12.85 -11.00
N SER A 151 -2.86 -12.29 -12.07
CA SER A 151 -2.09 -11.72 -13.17
C SER A 151 -1.28 -10.53 -12.68
N VAL A 152 -0.03 -10.42 -13.13
CA VAL A 152 0.88 -9.32 -12.74
C VAL A 152 1.07 -8.37 -13.92
N GLY A 153 0.85 -7.08 -13.68
CA GLY A 153 1.19 -5.98 -14.57
C GLY A 153 2.35 -5.17 -13.99
N LEU A 154 3.43 -5.03 -14.75
CA LEU A 154 4.61 -4.27 -14.35
C LEU A 154 4.44 -2.80 -14.74
N PHE A 155 4.50 -1.89 -13.77
CA PHE A 155 4.44 -0.45 -13.98
C PHE A 155 5.74 0.21 -13.54
N MET A 156 6.24 1.13 -14.36
CA MET A 156 7.38 1.99 -14.03
C MET A 156 6.91 3.42 -13.83
N ARG A 157 7.49 4.11 -12.85
CA ARG A 157 7.22 5.54 -12.66
C ARG A 157 7.67 6.30 -13.91
N SER A 158 6.79 7.13 -14.47
CA SER A 158 7.20 8.01 -15.57
C SER A 158 8.34 8.89 -15.04
N ALA A 159 9.48 8.95 -15.75
CA ALA A 159 10.49 9.94 -15.42
C ALA A 159 9.79 11.31 -15.38
N PRO A 160 10.12 12.20 -14.41
CA PRO A 160 9.56 13.54 -14.44
C PRO A 160 9.79 14.10 -15.83
N ILE A 161 8.74 14.57 -16.50
CA ILE A 161 8.85 15.21 -17.80
C ILE A 161 9.89 16.30 -17.60
N LYS A 162 11.12 16.05 -18.05
CA LYS A 162 12.20 17.00 -17.98
C LYS A 162 11.68 18.15 -18.84
N ALA A 163 11.25 19.23 -18.18
CA ALA A 163 10.63 20.38 -18.82
C ALA A 163 11.36 20.60 -20.13
N SER A 164 10.64 20.41 -21.24
CA SER A 164 11.18 20.55 -22.58
C SER A 164 11.93 21.87 -22.61
N VAL A 165 13.26 21.78 -22.63
CA VAL A 165 14.13 22.96 -22.76
C VAL A 165 13.58 23.68 -23.98
N PRO A 166 13.13 24.94 -23.88
CA PRO A 166 12.69 25.68 -25.05
C PRO A 166 13.83 25.62 -26.04
N LEU A 167 13.58 25.06 -27.23
CA LEU A 167 14.55 25.07 -28.32
C LEU A 167 15.06 26.51 -28.44
N PRO A 168 16.38 26.76 -28.46
CA PRO A 168 16.90 28.10 -28.70
C PRO A 168 16.30 28.58 -30.02
N ASN A 169 15.52 29.65 -29.92
CA ASN A 169 14.78 30.23 -31.02
C ASN A 169 15.76 30.45 -32.17
N LYS A 170 15.49 29.81 -33.31
CA LYS A 170 16.33 29.88 -34.51
C LYS A 170 16.48 31.36 -34.86
N ALA A 171 17.70 31.89 -34.67
CA ALA A 171 18.02 33.27 -34.97
C ALA A 171 17.51 33.61 -36.38
N SER A 172 16.65 34.64 -36.46
CA SER A 172 16.26 35.24 -37.73
C SER A 172 17.51 35.62 -38.52
N PRO A 173 17.58 35.34 -39.83
CA PRO A 173 18.69 35.84 -40.64
C PRO A 173 18.63 37.38 -40.67
N PRO A 174 19.78 38.07 -40.68
CA PRO A 174 19.80 39.53 -40.72
C PRO A 174 19.14 40.02 -42.02
N PRO A 175 18.43 41.17 -41.99
CA PRO A 175 17.96 41.81 -43.21
C PRO A 175 19.15 42.20 -44.08
N GLN A 176 18.98 42.05 -45.40
CA GLN A 176 19.97 42.31 -46.44
C GLN A 176 20.49 43.74 -46.44
#